data_AF-V7B5W1-F1
#
_entry.id   AF-V7B5W1-F1
#
_cell.length_a   1.000
_cell.length_b   1.000
_cell.length_c   1.000
_cell.angle_alpha   90.00
_cell.angle_beta   90.00
_cell.angle_gamma   90.00
#
_symmetry.space_group_name_H-M   'P 1'
#
loop_
_entity.id
_entity.type
_entity.pdbx_description
1 polymer ?
#
loop_
_entity_poly.entity_id
_entity_poly.type
_entity_poly.pdbx_seq_one_letter_code
_entity_poly.pdbx_strand_id
1 'polypeptide(L)'
;MTIVGKGISFLWVLILIVLSANNSRVFGQLIIEVTNALDNGSLDLTVACPNIDGKSYLLHPGGFHEWINTGVATQSGGPPFLCSFQWKGASHMFNMYVPSRDNDCEECHWFAKETGPCRVYNRPNKPTICSKWD
;
A
#
# COMPACT_ATOMS: atom_id res chain seq x y z
N MET A 1 32.52 53.96 26.19
CA MET A 1 31.42 52.99 26.03
C MET A 1 31.64 52.30 24.69
N THR A 2 32.35 51.17 24.67
CA THR A 2 32.73 50.46 23.44
C THR A 2 31.84 49.24 23.28
N ILE A 3 30.93 49.29 22.30
CA ILE A 3 30.07 48.17 21.93
C ILE A 3 30.90 47.26 21.01
N VAL A 4 31.38 46.14 21.54
CA VAL A 4 32.00 45.08 20.73
C VAL A 4 30.88 44.27 20.09
N GLY A 5 30.56 44.60 18.84
CA GLY A 5 29.67 43.79 18.01
C GLY A 5 30.36 42.46 17.68
N LYS A 6 29.92 41.37 18.32
CA LYS A 6 30.35 40.02 17.97
C LYS A 6 29.78 39.67 16.59
N GLY A 7 30.61 39.81 15.56
CA GLY A 7 30.25 39.36 14.20
C GLY A 7 30.00 37.86 14.21
N ILE A 8 28.74 37.47 14.04
CA ILE A 8 28.36 36.07 13.89
C ILE A 8 28.88 35.63 12.51
N SER A 9 29.87 34.75 12.50
CA SER A 9 30.48 34.27 11.26
C SER A 9 29.46 33.45 10.46
N PHE A 10 29.24 33.86 9.21
CA PHE A 10 28.31 33.24 8.26
C PHE A 10 28.55 31.73 8.07
N LEU A 11 29.79 31.26 8.28
CA LEU A 11 30.14 29.83 8.25
C LEU A 11 29.40 29.02 9.32
N TRP A 12 29.24 29.57 10.53
CA TRP A 12 28.51 28.89 11.61
C TRP A 12 27.00 28.83 11.33
N VAL A 13 26.46 29.88 10.71
CA VAL A 13 25.06 29.91 10.28
C VAL A 13 24.80 28.87 9.18
N LEU A 14 25.72 28.73 8.22
CA LEU A 14 25.64 27.71 7.17
C LEU A 14 25.74 26.28 7.71
N ILE A 15 26.65 26.02 8.66
CA ILE A 15 26.79 24.69 9.30
C ILE A 15 25.48 24.29 10.02
N LEU A 16 24.83 25.23 10.72
CA LEU A 16 23.55 24.98 11.40
C LEU A 16 22.40 24.70 10.41
N ILE A 17 22.38 25.35 9.24
CA ILE A 17 21.39 25.11 8.19
C ILE A 17 21.60 23.74 7.52
N VAL A 18 22.85 23.31 7.32
CA VAL A 18 23.15 21.99 6.73
C VAL A 18 22.79 20.87 7.71
N LEU A 19 22.98 21.09 9.02
CA LEU A 19 22.60 20.12 10.06
C LEU A 19 21.08 19.95 10.19
N SER A 20 20.27 20.96 9.84
CA SER A 20 18.80 20.86 9.86
C SER A 20 18.21 20.21 8.60
N ALA A 21 18.98 20.08 7.52
CA ALA A 21 18.51 19.59 6.22
C ALA A 21 18.34 18.06 6.11
N ASN A 22 18.70 17.27 7.13
CA ASN A 22 18.76 15.80 7.03
C ASN A 22 17.55 15.04 7.61
N ASN A 23 16.35 15.61 7.60
CA ASN A 23 15.13 14.91 8.06
C ASN A 23 14.05 14.77 6.98
N SER A 24 14.41 14.75 5.69
CA SER A 24 13.49 14.31 4.65
C SER A 24 13.28 12.80 4.76
N ARG A 25 12.30 12.38 5.58
CA ARG A 25 11.75 11.04 5.49
C ARG A 25 11.00 10.94 4.18
N VAL A 26 11.63 10.32 3.17
CA VAL A 26 10.92 9.88 1.97
C VAL A 26 10.01 8.74 2.44
N PHE A 27 8.73 9.03 2.62
CA PHE A 27 7.73 8.01 2.87
C PHE A 27 7.51 7.24 1.56
N GLY A 28 7.72 5.93 1.57
CA GLY A 28 7.34 5.08 0.45
C GLY A 28 5.81 5.09 0.27
N GLN A 29 5.35 5.07 -0.96
CA GLN A 29 3.94 4.92 -1.29
C GLN A 29 3.63 3.42 -1.37
N LEU A 30 2.61 2.96 -0.64
CA LEU A 30 2.09 1.60 -0.79
C LEU A 30 0.84 1.64 -1.67
N ILE A 31 0.90 0.96 -2.81
CA ILE A 31 -0.20 0.80 -3.74
C ILE A 31 -0.74 -0.62 -3.61
N ILE A 32 -2.04 -0.76 -3.42
CA ILE A 32 -2.73 -2.05 -3.37
C ILE A 32 -3.83 -2.02 -4.42
N GLU A 33 -3.74 -2.95 -5.37
CA GLU A 33 -4.71 -3.12 -6.44
C GLU A 33 -5.36 -4.49 -6.34
N VAL A 34 -6.67 -4.53 -6.51
CA VAL A 34 -7.43 -5.76 -6.74
C VAL A 34 -8.04 -5.73 -8.13
N THR A 35 -7.86 -6.82 -8.87
CA THR A 35 -8.58 -7.09 -10.13
C THR A 35 -9.56 -8.24 -9.91
N ASN A 36 -10.78 -8.08 -10.41
CA ASN A 36 -11.76 -9.15 -10.46
C ASN A 36 -11.37 -10.18 -11.55
N ALA A 37 -10.97 -11.37 -11.11
CA ALA A 37 -10.63 -12.50 -11.95
C ALA A 37 -11.48 -13.76 -11.61
N LEU A 38 -12.71 -13.54 -11.15
CA LEU A 38 -13.68 -14.61 -10.85
C LEU A 38 -14.10 -15.35 -12.13
N ASP A 39 -14.44 -16.62 -11.98
CA ASP A 39 -14.71 -17.65 -13.00
C ASP A 39 -15.07 -17.14 -14.41
N ASN A 40 -14.14 -17.38 -15.35
CA ASN A 40 -14.21 -17.04 -16.78
C ASN A 40 -14.69 -15.61 -17.08
N GLY A 41 -14.62 -14.70 -16.11
CA GLY A 41 -15.07 -13.33 -16.25
C GLY A 41 -16.59 -13.17 -16.30
N SER A 42 -17.34 -13.96 -15.52
CA SER A 42 -18.82 -13.92 -15.53
C SER A 42 -19.46 -13.28 -14.29
N LEU A 43 -18.71 -13.14 -13.20
CA LEU A 43 -19.23 -12.66 -11.92
C LEU A 43 -18.72 -11.27 -11.57
N ASP A 44 -19.63 -10.44 -11.05
CA ASP A 44 -19.26 -9.19 -10.41
C ASP A 44 -18.70 -9.45 -9.00
N LEU A 45 -17.66 -8.70 -8.65
CA LEU A 45 -17.01 -8.74 -7.34
C LEU A 45 -17.28 -7.43 -6.62
N THR A 46 -17.88 -7.49 -5.44
CA THR A 46 -17.90 -6.37 -4.50
C THR A 46 -16.75 -6.52 -3.52
N VAL A 47 -15.89 -5.49 -3.42
CA VAL A 47 -14.79 -5.44 -2.47
C VAL A 47 -14.96 -4.25 -1.52
N ALA A 48 -14.70 -4.45 -0.23
CA ALA A 48 -14.75 -3.38 0.76
C ALA A 48 -13.64 -3.54 1.79
N CYS A 49 -12.96 -2.44 2.13
CA CYS A 49 -11.88 -2.43 3.12
C CYS A 49 -12.24 -1.40 4.21
N PRO A 50 -13.06 -1.79 5.21
CA PRO A 50 -13.63 -0.85 6.17
C PRO A 50 -12.58 -0.08 6.99
N ASN A 51 -11.43 -0.70 7.22
CA ASN A 51 -10.32 -0.09 7.95
C ASN A 51 -9.49 0.91 7.12
N ILE A 52 -9.86 1.14 5.85
CA ILE A 52 -9.15 2.02 4.92
C ILE A 52 -9.99 3.25 4.58
N ASP A 53 -11.14 3.07 3.93
CA ASP A 53 -11.99 4.19 3.47
C ASP A 53 -13.50 4.00 3.74
N GLY A 54 -13.90 2.87 4.34
CA GLY A 54 -15.31 2.58 4.68
C GLY A 54 -16.24 2.40 3.48
N LYS A 55 -15.70 2.35 2.25
CA LYS A 55 -16.48 2.24 1.01
C LYS A 55 -16.48 0.80 0.48
N SER A 56 -17.41 0.54 -0.42
CA SER A 56 -17.51 -0.70 -1.19
C SER A 56 -17.44 -0.38 -2.67
N TYR A 57 -16.76 -1.24 -3.41
CA TYR A 57 -16.47 -1.07 -4.83
C TYR A 57 -17.00 -2.28 -5.59
N LEU A 58 -17.88 -2.04 -6.56
CA LEU A 58 -18.36 -3.07 -7.48
C LEU A 58 -17.41 -3.14 -8.68
N LEU A 59 -16.78 -4.29 -8.87
CA LEU A 59 -15.84 -4.57 -9.94
C LEU A 59 -16.48 -5.58 -10.89
N HIS A 60 -16.76 -5.13 -12.09
CA HIS A 60 -17.15 -6.02 -13.18
C HIS A 60 -16.00 -6.98 -13.55
N PRO A 61 -16.27 -8.07 -14.27
CA PRO A 61 -15.22 -8.95 -14.79
C PRO A 61 -14.05 -8.20 -15.44
N GLY A 62 -12.83 -8.45 -14.95
CA GLY A 62 -11.62 -7.76 -15.41
C GLY A 62 -11.45 -6.32 -14.90
N GLY A 63 -12.46 -5.76 -14.22
CA GLY A 63 -12.38 -4.48 -13.54
C GLY A 63 -11.46 -4.54 -12.33
N PHE A 64 -10.88 -3.40 -11.97
CA PHE A 64 -9.95 -3.28 -10.86
C PHE A 64 -10.24 -2.03 -10.02
N HIS A 65 -9.75 -2.04 -8.79
CA HIS A 65 -9.73 -0.88 -7.91
C HIS A 65 -8.41 -0.79 -7.17
N GLU A 66 -7.94 0.43 -6.96
CA GLU A 66 -6.65 0.76 -6.36
C GLU A 66 -6.84 1.60 -5.10
N TRP A 67 -6.08 1.26 -4.06
CA TRP A 67 -5.88 2.10 -2.90
C TRP A 67 -4.43 2.55 -2.81
N ILE A 68 -4.27 3.85 -2.61
CA ILE A 68 -2.98 4.48 -2.37
C ILE A 68 -2.89 4.82 -0.88
N ASN A 69 -1.99 4.16 -0.15
CA ASN A 69 -1.69 4.50 1.22
C ASN A 69 -0.44 5.37 1.29
N THR A 70 -0.65 6.68 1.48
CA THR A 70 0.42 7.69 1.63
C THR A 70 0.86 7.89 3.09
N GLY A 71 0.16 7.28 4.05
CA GLY A 71 0.23 7.67 5.46
C GLY A 71 1.19 6.88 6.35
N VAL A 72 1.54 5.64 6.01
CA VAL A 72 2.21 4.75 6.99
C VAL A 72 3.12 3.69 6.33
N ALA A 73 4.01 4.09 5.41
CA ALA A 73 5.24 3.33 5.20
C ALA A 73 6.20 3.59 6.38
N THR A 74 5.80 3.19 7.60
CA THR A 74 6.78 2.95 8.65
C THR A 74 7.60 1.73 8.24
N GLN A 75 8.78 1.54 8.85
CA GLN A 75 9.58 0.31 8.71
C GLN A 75 8.80 -0.99 9.04
N SER A 76 7.58 -0.83 9.58
CA SER A 76 6.62 -1.87 9.96
C SER A 76 5.37 -1.98 9.07
N GLY A 77 5.26 -1.26 7.93
CA GLY A 77 4.24 -1.48 6.89
C GLY A 77 2.78 -1.10 7.21
N GLY A 78 2.50 -0.41 8.31
CA GLY A 78 1.13 0.01 8.66
C GLY A 78 0.20 -1.13 9.11
N PRO A 79 -1.09 -0.84 9.39
CA PRO A 79 -2.05 -1.87 9.81
C PRO A 79 -2.38 -2.84 8.67
N PRO A 80 -2.82 -4.08 8.97
CA PRO A 80 -3.23 -5.04 7.94
C PRO A 80 -4.31 -4.47 7.02
N PHE A 81 -4.22 -4.75 5.72
CA PHE A 81 -5.20 -4.30 4.74
C PHE A 81 -6.32 -5.35 4.58
N LEU A 82 -7.15 -5.48 5.62
CA LEU A 82 -8.21 -6.48 5.69
C LEU A 82 -9.44 -6.04 4.88
N CYS A 83 -9.78 -6.79 3.85
CA CYS A 83 -10.92 -6.52 2.99
C CYS A 83 -11.88 -7.69 2.93
N SER A 84 -13.16 -7.38 2.71
CA SER A 84 -14.19 -8.33 2.35
C SER A 84 -14.34 -8.41 0.83
N PHE A 85 -14.62 -9.61 0.34
CA PHE A 85 -14.79 -9.94 -1.06
C PHE A 85 -16.08 -10.72 -1.21
N GLN A 86 -17.03 -10.18 -1.96
CA GLN A 86 -18.38 -10.73 -2.08
C GLN A 86 -18.76 -10.85 -3.54
N TRP A 87 -19.28 -12.02 -3.91
CA TRP A 87 -19.90 -12.25 -5.19
C TRP A 87 -21.11 -13.18 -5.00
N LYS A 88 -21.80 -13.49 -6.09
CA LYS A 88 -22.98 -14.35 -6.02
C LYS A 88 -22.62 -15.73 -5.44
N GLY A 89 -23.12 -16.00 -4.24
CA GLY A 89 -22.97 -17.31 -3.58
C GLY A 89 -21.76 -17.43 -2.65
N ALA A 90 -20.92 -16.41 -2.51
CA ALA A 90 -19.74 -16.47 -1.65
C ALA A 90 -19.37 -15.11 -1.04
N SER A 91 -18.80 -15.17 0.16
CA SER A 91 -18.27 -14.02 0.89
C SER A 91 -17.03 -14.46 1.63
N HIS A 92 -15.93 -13.74 1.43
CA HIS A 92 -14.62 -14.07 1.97
C HIS A 92 -13.95 -12.84 2.58
N MET A 93 -13.00 -13.10 3.48
CA MET A 93 -12.09 -12.09 4.00
C MET A 93 -10.68 -12.38 3.51
N PHE A 94 -9.89 -11.33 3.33
CA PHE A 94 -8.47 -11.47 3.08
C PHE A 94 -7.70 -10.22 3.47
N ASN A 95 -6.54 -10.41 4.10
CA ASN A 95 -5.56 -9.36 4.28
C ASN A 95 -4.72 -9.19 3.00
N MET A 96 -5.00 -8.14 2.23
CA MET A 96 -4.27 -7.82 0.98
C MET A 96 -2.85 -7.33 1.22
N TYR A 97 -2.56 -6.89 2.44
CA TYR A 97 -1.21 -6.52 2.86
C TYR A 97 -1.00 -6.89 4.32
N VAL A 98 0.03 -7.68 4.57
CA VAL A 98 0.53 -7.99 5.91
C VAL A 98 2.02 -7.66 5.91
N PRO A 99 2.50 -6.72 6.74
CA PRO A 99 3.89 -6.28 6.70
C PRO A 99 4.93 -7.39 6.79
N SER A 100 4.68 -8.44 7.59
CA SER A 100 5.59 -9.58 7.72
C SER A 100 5.62 -10.50 6.49
N ARG A 101 4.60 -10.45 5.63
CA ARG A 101 4.47 -11.23 4.39
C ARG A 101 4.85 -10.42 3.14
N ASP A 102 4.51 -9.13 3.13
CA ASP A 102 4.49 -8.29 1.94
C ASP A 102 5.43 -7.07 2.04
N ASN A 103 6.43 -7.10 2.93
CA ASN A 103 7.46 -6.05 2.99
C ASN A 103 8.28 -5.87 1.70
N ASP A 104 8.20 -6.83 0.78
CA ASP A 104 8.83 -6.79 -0.54
C ASP A 104 7.96 -6.07 -1.60
N CYS A 105 6.83 -5.50 -1.17
CA CYS A 105 5.79 -4.91 -1.98
C CYS A 105 5.67 -3.41 -1.75
N GLU A 106 6.00 -2.63 -2.78
CA GLU A 106 5.58 -1.22 -2.87
C GLU A 106 4.28 -1.10 -3.69
N GLU A 107 4.12 -1.96 -4.70
CA GLU A 107 2.91 -2.11 -5.51
C GLU A 107 2.43 -3.57 -5.47
N CYS A 108 1.26 -3.79 -4.87
CA CYS A 108 0.68 -5.12 -4.66
C CYS A 108 -0.53 -5.32 -5.55
N HIS A 109 -0.35 -6.06 -6.64
CA HIS A 109 -1.43 -6.46 -7.54
C HIS A 109 -1.98 -7.81 -7.15
N TRP A 110 -3.28 -7.88 -6.90
CA TRP A 110 -3.99 -9.11 -6.53
C TRP A 110 -5.09 -9.43 -7.53
N PHE A 111 -5.09 -10.65 -8.05
CA PHE A 111 -6.23 -11.21 -8.78
C PHE A 111 -7.13 -11.96 -7.82
N ALA A 112 -8.35 -11.48 -7.62
CA ALA A 112 -9.36 -12.18 -6.84
C ALA A 112 -9.97 -13.30 -7.69
N LYS A 113 -9.68 -14.55 -7.33
CA LYS A 113 -10.24 -15.76 -7.95
C LYS A 113 -11.09 -16.52 -6.93
N GLU A 114 -12.00 -17.36 -7.41
CA GLU A 114 -12.84 -18.17 -6.51
C GLU A 114 -12.02 -19.04 -5.54
N THR A 115 -10.90 -19.60 -6.03
CA THR A 115 -10.01 -20.44 -5.22
C THR A 115 -9.19 -19.69 -4.16
N GLY A 116 -9.13 -18.37 -4.26
CA GLY A 116 -8.28 -17.51 -3.44
C GLY A 116 -7.62 -16.36 -4.22
N PRO A 117 -7.15 -15.32 -3.52
CA PRO A 117 -6.48 -14.18 -4.14
C PRO A 117 -5.05 -14.55 -4.54
N CYS A 118 -4.62 -14.10 -5.70
CA CYS A 118 -3.31 -14.38 -6.28
C CYS A 118 -2.50 -13.10 -6.47
N ARG A 119 -1.34 -13.00 -5.80
CA ARG A 119 -0.41 -11.88 -5.95
C ARG A 119 0.38 -12.02 -7.24
N VAL A 120 0.30 -11.00 -8.08
CA VAL A 120 1.04 -10.89 -9.33
C VAL A 120 2.24 -9.97 -9.10
N TYR A 121 3.41 -10.43 -9.52
CA TYR A 121 4.64 -9.66 -9.40
C TYR A 121 5.02 -9.09 -10.77
N ASN A 122 5.21 -7.78 -10.84
CA ASN A 122 5.75 -7.12 -12.02
C ASN A 122 7.29 -7.25 -12.07
N ARG A 123 7.80 -8.48 -11.97
CA ARG A 123 9.24 -8.79 -12.02
C ARG A 123 9.48 -10.05 -12.85
N PRO A 124 10.48 -10.06 -13.75
CA PRO A 124 10.81 -11.26 -14.50
C PRO A 124 11.16 -12.41 -13.55
N ASN A 125 10.68 -13.61 -13.87
CA ASN A 125 10.93 -14.87 -13.15
C ASN A 125 10.32 -15.00 -11.75
N LYS A 126 9.46 -14.07 -11.29
CA LYS A 126 8.74 -14.26 -10.03
C LYS A 126 7.35 -14.85 -10.30
N PRO A 127 7.04 -16.05 -9.79
CA PRO A 127 5.75 -16.69 -10.05
C PRO A 127 4.62 -15.94 -9.35
N THR A 128 3.42 -16.03 -9.90
CA THR A 128 2.18 -15.66 -9.20
C THR A 128 2.01 -16.56 -7.99
N ILE A 129 1.77 -15.96 -6.81
CA ILE A 129 1.58 -16.71 -5.55
C ILE A 129 0.13 -16.54 -5.11
N CYS A 130 -0.59 -17.65 -4.93
CA CYS A 130 -1.99 -17.63 -4.49
C CYS A 130 -2.11 -18.02 -3.02
N SER A 131 -2.97 -17.29 -2.31
CA SER A 131 -3.34 -17.56 -0.92
C SER A 131 -4.72 -18.20 -0.85
N LYS A 132 -5.07 -18.75 0.31
CA LYS A 132 -6.46 -19.12 0.59
C LYS A 132 -7.22 -17.90 1.12
N TRP A 133 -8.52 -17.90 0.92
CA TRP A 133 -9.43 -17.03 1.67
C TRP A 133 -9.38 -17.38 3.16
N ASP A 134 -9.59 -16.38 4.01
CA ASP A 134 -9.74 -16.55 5.46
C ASP A 134 -11.16 -17.06 5.81
#